data_AF-A0A4D4L7F5-F1
#
_entry.id   AF-A0A4D4L7F5-F1
#
_cell.length_a   1.000
_cell.length_b   1.000
_cell.length_c   1.000
_cell.angle_alpha   90.00
_cell.angle_beta   90.00
_cell.angle_gamma   90.00
#
_symmetry.space_group_name_H-M   'P 1'
#
loop_
_entity.id
_entity.type
_entity.pdbx_description
1 polymer ?
#
loop_
_entity_poly.entity_id
_entity_poly.type
_entity_poly.pdbx_seq_one_letter_code
_entity_poly.pdbx_strand_id
1 'polypeptide(L)'
;MPWKSKGAKAEAADHAGARLARQATVEVAGLLGKRGMSRTDLARLMDVSPGRVSQILSGDENLTLRSLAAVADALELDIKISFVEPKEDGARRPRGLGDGSDAFVYAP
;
A
#
# COMPACT_ATOMS: atom_id res chain seq x y z
N MET A 1 10.82 30.65 -7.32
CA MET A 1 9.58 30.61 -6.51
C MET A 1 9.40 29.20 -5.91
N PRO A 2 9.66 28.97 -4.61
CA PRO A 2 9.88 27.62 -4.04
C PRO A 2 8.65 26.92 -3.44
N TRP A 3 7.43 27.37 -3.74
CA TRP A 3 6.22 26.92 -3.04
C TRP A 3 5.55 25.66 -3.63
N LYS A 4 5.88 25.25 -4.87
CA LYS A 4 5.33 24.03 -5.50
C LYS A 4 5.83 22.72 -4.88
N SER A 5 6.98 22.70 -4.22
CA SER A 5 7.61 21.48 -3.72
C SER A 5 6.95 20.91 -2.46
N LYS A 6 6.33 21.76 -1.64
CA LYS A 6 5.70 21.36 -0.38
C LYS A 6 4.40 20.59 -0.61
N GLY A 7 3.59 21.02 -1.58
CA GLY A 7 2.35 20.35 -1.97
C GLY A 7 2.57 18.97 -2.59
N ALA A 8 3.52 18.87 -3.53
CA ALA A 8 3.84 17.59 -4.18
C ALA A 8 4.37 16.53 -3.20
N LYS A 9 5.12 16.92 -2.17
CA LYS A 9 5.57 16.00 -1.12
C LYS A 9 4.42 15.52 -0.23
N ALA A 10 3.46 16.38 0.08
CA ALA A 10 2.27 16.01 0.84
C ALA A 10 1.42 15.01 0.06
N GLU A 11 1.12 15.28 -1.22
CA GLU A 11 0.38 14.36 -2.09
C GLU A 11 1.09 13.00 -2.25
N ALA A 12 2.42 13.00 -2.40
CA ALA A 12 3.19 11.76 -2.48
C ALA A 12 3.11 10.93 -1.18
N ALA A 13 3.12 11.60 -0.02
CA ALA A 13 2.95 10.95 1.28
C ALA A 13 1.53 10.39 1.44
N ASP A 14 0.50 11.13 1.03
CA ASP A 14 -0.89 10.67 1.07
C ASP A 14 -1.11 9.45 0.19
N HIS A 15 -0.58 9.45 -1.04
CA HIS A 15 -0.64 8.29 -1.92
C HIS A 15 0.13 7.09 -1.36
N ALA A 16 1.29 7.32 -0.74
CA ALA A 16 2.05 6.26 -0.09
C ALA A 16 1.30 5.68 1.12
N GLY A 17 0.69 6.54 1.94
CA GLY A 17 -0.17 6.14 3.06
C GLY A 17 -1.36 5.32 2.60
N ALA A 18 -2.06 5.74 1.56
CA ALA A 18 -3.18 4.99 0.99
C ALA A 18 -2.76 3.63 0.44
N ARG A 19 -1.57 3.52 -0.20
CA ARG A 19 -1.01 2.22 -0.62
C ARG A 19 -0.73 1.31 0.58
N LEU A 20 -0.12 1.86 1.62
CA LEU A 20 0.18 1.11 2.85
C LEU A 20 -1.10 0.61 3.53
N ALA A 21 -2.13 1.46 3.61
CA ALA A 21 -3.42 1.09 4.18
C ALA A 21 -4.06 -0.07 3.42
N ARG A 22 -4.10 -0.01 2.08
CA ARG A 22 -4.61 -1.12 1.25
C ARG A 22 -3.81 -2.41 1.42
N GLN A 23 -2.48 -2.32 1.49
CA GLN A 23 -1.65 -3.51 1.71
C GLN A 23 -1.96 -4.15 3.07
N ALA A 24 -2.11 -3.34 4.12
CA ALA A 24 -2.43 -3.82 5.44
C ALA A 24 -3.83 -4.46 5.50
N THR A 25 -4.85 -3.89 4.85
CA THR A 25 -6.20 -4.48 4.82
C THR A 25 -6.26 -5.78 4.03
N VAL A 26 -5.49 -5.89 2.93
CA VAL A 26 -5.32 -7.15 2.19
C VAL A 26 -4.67 -8.23 3.06
N GLU A 27 -3.62 -7.89 3.82
CA GLU A 27 -2.97 -8.84 4.73
C GLU A 27 -3.93 -9.33 5.82
N VAL A 28 -4.69 -8.42 6.44
CA VAL A 28 -5.71 -8.79 7.43
C VAL A 28 -6.77 -9.70 6.81
N ALA A 29 -7.28 -9.39 5.62
CA ALA A 29 -8.25 -10.24 4.94
C ALA A 29 -7.67 -11.65 4.64
N GLY A 30 -6.40 -11.72 4.24
CA GLY A 30 -5.67 -12.97 4.04
C GLY A 30 -5.53 -13.78 5.34
N LEU A 31 -5.22 -13.13 6.46
CA LEU A 31 -5.14 -13.75 7.79
C LEU A 31 -6.49 -14.33 8.23
N LEU A 32 -7.58 -13.58 8.06
CA LEU A 32 -8.93 -14.05 8.37
C LEU A 32 -9.28 -15.28 7.52
N GLY A 33 -9.01 -15.23 6.21
CA GLY A 33 -9.24 -16.37 5.30
C GLY A 33 -8.46 -17.62 5.70
N LYS A 34 -7.17 -17.48 6.06
CA LYS A 34 -6.33 -18.60 6.54
C LYS A 34 -6.86 -19.21 7.83
N ARG A 35 -7.52 -18.43 8.68
CA ARG A 35 -8.11 -18.87 9.96
C ARG A 35 -9.58 -19.27 9.86
N GLY A 36 -10.19 -19.21 8.67
CA GLY A 36 -11.62 -19.47 8.49
C GLY A 36 -12.54 -18.48 9.22
N MET A 37 -12.06 -17.28 9.52
CA MET A 37 -12.79 -16.26 10.27
C MET A 37 -13.49 -15.28 9.33
N SER A 38 -14.71 -14.86 9.69
CA SER A 38 -15.42 -13.79 8.99
C SER A 38 -15.08 -12.41 9.57
N ARG A 39 -15.47 -11.34 8.86
CA ARG A 39 -15.39 -9.96 9.39
C ARG A 39 -16.27 -9.77 10.63
N THR A 40 -17.37 -10.51 10.72
CA THR A 40 -18.26 -10.50 11.89
C THR A 40 -17.59 -11.15 13.09
N ASP A 41 -16.80 -12.21 12.88
CA ASP A 41 -16.04 -12.84 13.97
C ASP A 41 -14.93 -11.92 14.46
N LEU A 42 -14.22 -11.25 13.55
CA LEU A 42 -13.27 -10.21 13.94
C LEU A 42 -13.94 -9.08 14.74
N ALA A 43 -15.13 -8.64 14.33
CA ALA A 43 -15.88 -7.61 15.05
C ALA A 43 -16.22 -8.04 16.49
N ARG A 44 -16.59 -9.31 16.68
CA ARG A 44 -16.84 -9.89 18.00
C ARG A 44 -15.58 -9.96 18.86
N LEU A 45 -14.45 -10.39 18.29
CA LEU A 45 -13.17 -10.45 19.01
C LEU A 45 -12.65 -9.07 19.41
N MET A 46 -12.88 -8.07 18.56
CA MET A 46 -12.50 -6.68 18.83
C MET A 46 -13.49 -5.92 19.72
N ASP A 47 -14.64 -6.52 20.07
CA ASP A 47 -15.76 -5.86 20.77
C ASP A 47 -16.23 -4.56 20.09
N VAL A 48 -16.40 -4.59 18.76
CA VAL A 48 -16.87 -3.44 17.97
C VAL A 48 -17.98 -3.84 16.99
N SER A 49 -18.62 -2.84 16.39
CA SER A 49 -19.63 -3.11 15.37
C SER A 49 -19.03 -3.68 14.07
N PRO A 50 -19.76 -4.53 13.32
CA PRO A 50 -19.32 -5.00 12.00
C PRO A 50 -19.07 -3.85 11.00
N GLY A 51 -19.80 -2.74 11.15
CA GLY A 51 -19.57 -1.51 10.39
C GLY A 51 -18.19 -0.91 10.66
N ARG A 52 -17.76 -0.89 11.93
CA ARG A 52 -16.42 -0.42 12.31
C ARG A 52 -15.32 -1.28 11.69
N VAL A 53 -15.47 -2.61 11.68
CA VAL A 53 -14.53 -3.50 10.98
C VAL A 53 -14.53 -3.25 9.48
N SER A 54 -15.68 -3.03 8.87
CA SER A 54 -15.77 -2.74 7.43
C SER A 54 -15.07 -1.42 7.08
N GLN A 55 -15.17 -0.40 7.93
CA GLN A 55 -14.49 0.88 7.80
C GLN A 55 -12.96 0.73 7.94
N ILE A 56 -12.49 -0.09 8.87
CA ILE A 56 -11.06 -0.42 9.02
C ILE A 56 -10.55 -1.15 7.76
N LEU A 57 -11.33 -2.09 7.23
CA LEU A 57 -10.93 -2.94 6.10
C LEU A 57 -11.19 -2.34 4.72
N SER A 58 -11.91 -1.22 4.59
CA SER A 58 -12.14 -0.57 3.31
C SER A 58 -10.86 0.03 2.72
N GLY A 59 -9.89 0.39 3.57
CA GLY A 59 -8.62 1.01 3.16
C GLY A 59 -8.77 2.39 2.50
N ASP A 60 -10.00 2.92 2.49
CA ASP A 60 -10.39 4.21 1.93
C ASP A 60 -10.52 5.29 3.02
N GLU A 61 -10.58 4.86 4.28
CA GLU A 61 -10.45 5.73 5.44
C GLU A 61 -9.06 5.68 6.06
N ASN A 62 -8.76 6.70 6.86
CA ASN A 62 -7.52 6.92 7.59
C ASN A 62 -7.22 5.75 8.56
N LEU A 63 -6.71 4.64 8.03
CA LEU A 63 -6.28 3.49 8.79
C LEU A 63 -5.14 3.92 9.72
N THR A 64 -5.35 3.73 11.02
CA THR A 64 -4.36 4.12 12.03
C THR A 64 -3.55 2.91 12.50
N LEU A 65 -2.36 3.17 13.04
CA LEU A 65 -1.59 2.15 13.77
C LEU A 65 -2.38 1.60 14.95
N ARG A 66 -3.22 2.43 15.60
CA ARG A 66 -4.10 2.01 16.69
C ARG A 66 -5.11 0.96 16.25
N SER A 67 -5.76 1.17 15.11
CA SER A 67 -6.70 0.18 14.55
C SER A 67 -6.00 -1.12 14.15
N LEU A 68 -4.79 -1.04 13.58
CA LEU A 68 -4.02 -2.24 13.26
C LEU A 68 -3.62 -3.00 14.52
N ALA A 69 -3.14 -2.30 15.56
CA ALA A 69 -2.82 -2.91 16.84
C ALA A 69 -4.02 -3.60 17.48
N ALA A 70 -5.21 -2.98 17.44
CA ALA A 70 -6.44 -3.60 17.95
C ALA A 70 -6.83 -4.86 17.17
N VAL A 71 -6.63 -4.88 15.85
CA VAL A 71 -6.84 -6.09 15.04
C VAL A 71 -5.83 -7.18 15.41
N ALA A 72 -4.57 -6.83 15.61
CA ALA A 72 -3.52 -7.78 15.96
C ALA A 72 -3.74 -8.38 17.36
N ASP A 73 -4.08 -7.54 18.34
CA ASP A 73 -4.44 -7.95 19.70
C ASP A 73 -5.64 -8.90 19.71
N ALA A 74 -6.72 -8.57 18.99
CA ALA A 74 -7.90 -9.42 18.86
C ALA A 74 -7.61 -10.77 18.16
N LEU A 75 -6.52 -10.86 17.41
CA LEU A 75 -6.07 -12.08 16.73
C LEU A 75 -4.91 -12.78 17.47
N GLU A 76 -4.48 -12.27 18.63
CA GLU A 76 -3.31 -12.73 19.37
C GLU A 76 -2.06 -12.81 18.47
N LEU A 77 -1.80 -11.71 17.75
CA LEU A 77 -0.70 -11.58 16.80
C LEU A 77 0.15 -10.34 17.11
N ASP A 78 1.42 -10.40 16.70
CA ASP A 78 2.31 -9.25 16.67
C ASP A 78 2.38 -8.60 15.30
N ILE A 79 2.58 -7.27 15.27
CA ILE A 79 2.84 -6.51 14.05
C ILE A 79 4.35 -6.27 13.91
N LYS A 80 4.93 -6.71 12.80
CA LYS A 80 6.30 -6.38 12.41
C LYS A 80 6.30 -5.38 11.27
N ILE A 81 6.95 -4.23 11.47
CA ILE A 81 7.17 -3.21 10.43
C ILE A 81 8.63 -3.26 10.00
N SER A 82 8.86 -3.23 8.68
CA SER A 82 10.19 -3.19 8.07
C SER A 82 10.19 -2.23 6.89
N PHE A 83 11.25 -1.44 6.76
CA PHE A 83 11.46 -0.58 5.60
C PHE A 83 12.28 -1.33 4.56
N VAL A 84 11.84 -1.28 3.31
CA VAL A 84 12.51 -1.91 2.17
C VAL A 84 12.84 -0.85 1.14
N GLU A 85 13.91 -1.07 0.38
CA GLU A 85 14.19 -0.21 -0.77
C GLU A 85 13.00 -0.28 -1.74
N PRO A 86 12.59 0.87 -2.31
CA PRO A 86 11.56 0.86 -3.34
C PRO A 86 12.01 -0.07 -4.45
N LYS A 87 11.22 -1.10 -4.74
CA LYS A 87 11.45 -1.90 -5.93
C LYS A 87 11.31 -0.96 -7.11
N GLU A 88 12.34 -0.82 -7.95
CA GLU A 88 12.17 -0.14 -9.22
C GLU A 88 11.15 -0.96 -10.01
N ASP A 89 9.89 -0.51 -9.98
CA ASP A 89 8.92 -0.97 -10.94
C ASP A 89 9.51 -0.59 -12.31
N GLY A 90 9.97 -1.59 -13.07
CA GLY A 90 10.67 -1.41 -14.35
C GLY A 90 9.89 -0.66 -15.44
N ALA A 91 8.77 -0.03 -15.09
CA ALA A 91 7.96 0.87 -15.89
C ALA A 91 8.37 2.35 -15.70
N ARG A 92 9.66 2.65 -15.77
CA ARG A 92 10.12 3.91 -16.36
C ARG A 92 11.48 3.75 -17.02
N ARG A 93 11.56 2.86 -18.01
CA ARG A 93 12.55 3.11 -19.07
C ARG A 93 12.24 4.50 -19.61
N PRO A 94 13.18 5.47 -19.58
CA PRO A 94 13.05 6.59 -20.50
C PRO A 94 12.93 5.94 -21.89
N ARG A 95 11.91 6.31 -22.66
CA ARG A 95 11.95 6.07 -24.10
C ARG A 95 13.28 6.65 -24.54
N GLY A 96 14.26 5.79 -24.81
CA GLY A 96 15.44 6.17 -25.53
C GLY A 96 14.93 6.89 -26.76
N LEU A 97 15.38 8.13 -26.92
CA LEU A 97 15.44 8.74 -28.24
C LEU A 97 15.97 7.65 -29.16
N GLY A 98 15.15 7.29 -30.15
CA GLY A 98 15.52 6.33 -31.16
C GLY A 98 16.91 6.67 -31.68
N ASP A 99 17.71 5.63 -31.74
CA ASP A 99 18.90 5.44 -32.55
C ASP A 99 18.61 5.77 -34.02
N GLY A 100 18.39 7.06 -34.31
CA GLY A 100 18.40 7.58 -35.66
C GLY A 100 19.83 7.62 -36.18
N SER A 101 20.30 6.51 -36.76
CA SER A 101 20.94 6.50 -38.09
C SER A 101 21.51 5.11 -38.41
N ASP A 102 20.72 4.36 -39.18
CA ASP A 102 21.23 3.51 -40.25
C ASP A 102 22.09 4.39 -41.18
N ALA A 103 23.38 4.51 -40.86
CA ALA A 103 24.38 5.01 -41.79
C ALA A 103 24.84 3.82 -42.64
N PHE A 104 24.06 3.51 -43.68
CA PHE A 104 24.60 2.88 -44.88
C PHE A 104 25.78 3.72 -45.37
N VAL A 105 27.01 3.24 -45.21
CA VAL A 105 28.18 3.78 -45.91
C VAL A 105 28.70 2.70 -46.83
N TYR A 106 28.47 2.94 -48.13
CA TYR A 106 29.01 2.21 -49.25
C TYR A 106 30.53 2.10 -49.18
N ALA A 107 31.04 0.91 -49.45
CA ALA A 107 32.42 0.68 -49.84
C ALA A 107 32.73 1.32 -51.21
N PRO A 108 34.01 1.59 -51.48
CA PRO A 108 34.65 1.02 -52.67
C PRO A 108 35.74 0.00 -52.33
#